data_AF-A0A0S8B7B4-F1
#
_entry.id   AF-A0A0S8B7B4-F1
#
_cell.length_a   1.000
_cell.length_b   1.000
_cell.length_c   1.000
_cell.angle_alpha   90.00
_cell.angle_beta   90.00
_cell.angle_gamma   90.00
#
_symmetry.space_group_name_H-M   'P 1'
#
loop_
_entity.id
_entity.type
_entity.pdbx_description
1 polymer ?
#
loop_
_entity_poly.entity_id
_entity_poly.type
_entity_poly.pdbx_seq_one_letter_code
_entity_poly.pdbx_strand_id
1 'polypeptide(L)'
;MVRRIGITGRARIPGLFLLAIVSLLLLAGCEVDRAESIQENVSSTIGVPVATNFQSFYEEYGGLRVFGNALAEPFTEQDSGRLVQYFQRMRLEYDTTLEHVAIFPLGEWAFYVPGNDQAQIASKEELIVKDEFLAFYQASQGASLFGPPISQEIDEGGTRVQYFQNARLEWHPDAPLGYRVQVGPLGEAHYRQVGIFDDPGRNRPLDSAAVREAMVSANLRAPILFADEQQALFVDVQTPEGKRPVIGAGVEVALTYNGVTETVRLPDTDGAGHTQGELPLRDVEPGQKVQIIVTASAPGGATIGIATQSFRTWW
;
A
#
# COMPACT_ATOMS: atom_id res chain seq x y z
N MET A 1 -71.17 48.57 70.10
CA MET A 1 -70.42 49.59 70.87
C MET A 1 -69.04 49.76 70.21
N VAL A 2 -68.81 50.89 69.56
CA VAL A 2 -67.54 51.66 69.47
C VAL A 2 -66.24 51.00 68.91
N ARG A 3 -65.81 51.56 67.75
CA ARG A 3 -64.46 51.98 67.25
C ARG A 3 -63.35 50.95 66.95
N ARG A 4 -62.85 50.97 65.69
CA ARG A 4 -61.57 51.54 65.15
C ARG A 4 -60.33 50.75 65.61
N ILE A 5 -59.33 50.46 64.78
CA ILE A 5 -58.46 51.36 64.01
C ILE A 5 -57.82 50.55 62.88
N GLY A 6 -57.73 51.13 61.68
CA GLY A 6 -56.98 50.56 60.56
C GLY A 6 -55.54 51.08 60.51
N ILE A 7 -54.62 50.24 60.02
CA ILE A 7 -53.31 50.63 59.51
C ILE A 7 -53.08 49.87 58.21
N THR A 8 -52.72 50.61 57.18
CA THR A 8 -52.48 50.18 55.79
C THR A 8 -51.04 49.69 55.58
N GLY A 9 -50.84 48.72 54.68
CA GLY A 9 -49.58 48.60 53.96
C GLY A 9 -49.26 47.27 53.28
N ARG A 10 -49.34 47.27 51.92
CA ARG A 10 -48.64 46.43 50.92
C ARG A 10 -49.02 44.93 50.86
N ALA A 11 -49.00 44.24 49.72
CA ALA A 11 -48.85 44.52 48.29
C ALA A 11 -49.40 43.27 47.56
N ARG A 12 -49.90 43.39 46.32
CA ARG A 12 -50.35 42.25 45.50
C ARG A 12 -49.68 42.27 44.13
N ILE A 13 -49.11 41.13 43.74
CA ILE A 13 -48.86 40.74 42.34
C ILE A 13 -49.63 39.43 42.12
N PRO A 14 -50.40 39.27 41.03
CA PRO A 14 -51.27 38.11 40.86
C PRO A 14 -50.68 37.05 39.92
N GLY A 15 -51.19 35.82 40.08
CA GLY A 15 -51.47 34.95 38.95
C GLY A 15 -50.58 33.73 38.80
N LEU A 16 -50.96 32.63 39.44
CA LEU A 16 -50.52 31.30 39.04
C LEU A 16 -51.70 30.32 39.19
N PHE A 17 -51.95 29.55 38.13
CA PHE A 17 -52.01 28.09 38.12
C PHE A 17 -53.01 27.58 37.08
N LEU A 18 -52.46 27.01 36.00
CA LEU A 18 -53.14 26.04 35.16
C LEU A 18 -52.19 24.86 34.90
N LEU A 19 -52.67 23.68 35.30
CA LEU A 19 -52.44 22.35 34.74
C LEU A 19 -51.11 21.60 34.89
N ALA A 20 -51.33 20.27 35.01
CA ALA A 20 -50.54 19.14 34.53
C ALA A 20 -49.60 18.42 35.54
N ILE A 21 -50.26 17.46 36.20
CA ILE A 21 -49.79 16.15 36.66
C ILE A 21 -48.77 15.52 35.68
N VAL A 22 -47.71 14.88 36.18
CA VAL A 22 -47.32 13.46 35.93
C VAL A 22 -45.85 13.19 36.35
N SER A 23 -45.72 12.19 37.22
CA SER A 23 -44.57 11.30 37.46
C SER A 23 -43.29 11.80 38.12
N LEU A 24 -43.22 11.47 39.42
CA LEU A 24 -42.03 11.24 40.21
C LEU A 24 -41.26 10.02 39.64
N LEU A 25 -40.14 10.26 38.97
CA LEU A 25 -39.13 9.25 38.62
C LEU A 25 -37.86 9.56 39.42
N LEU A 26 -37.45 8.62 40.27
CA LEU A 26 -36.25 8.67 41.07
C LEU A 26 -35.02 8.91 40.17
N LEU A 27 -34.27 9.97 40.49
CA LEU A 27 -32.94 10.27 39.98
C LEU A 27 -31.95 9.19 40.47
N ALA A 28 -31.84 8.09 39.74
CA ALA A 28 -30.56 7.40 39.62
C ALA A 28 -29.80 8.11 38.49
N GLY A 29 -29.05 9.15 38.85
CA GLY A 29 -28.06 9.71 37.94
C GLY A 29 -26.98 8.65 37.72
N CYS A 30 -27.05 7.92 36.62
CA CYS A 30 -25.85 7.38 36.02
C CYS A 30 -25.00 8.59 35.63
N GLU A 31 -23.98 8.90 36.42
CA GLU A 31 -22.80 9.56 35.88
C GLU A 31 -22.20 8.56 34.89
N VAL A 32 -22.65 8.64 33.64
CA VAL A 32 -21.88 8.12 32.52
C VAL A 32 -20.66 9.03 32.49
N ASP A 33 -19.55 8.52 33.03
CA ASP A 33 -18.23 9.03 32.69
C ASP A 33 -18.22 9.17 31.16
N ARG A 34 -18.27 10.42 30.70
CA ARG A 34 -17.96 10.75 29.32
C ARG A 34 -16.48 10.39 29.19
N ALA A 35 -16.22 9.15 28.78
CA ALA A 35 -15.00 8.83 28.08
C ALA A 35 -14.89 9.89 26.98
N GLU A 36 -13.91 10.79 27.15
CA GLU A 36 -13.51 11.70 26.10
C GLU A 36 -13.34 10.84 24.85
N SER A 37 -14.16 11.12 23.84
CA SER A 37 -13.90 10.61 22.51
C SER A 37 -12.55 11.18 22.13
N ILE A 38 -11.49 10.41 22.36
CA ILE A 38 -10.25 10.55 21.61
C ILE A 38 -10.73 10.38 20.19
N GLN A 39 -10.85 11.51 19.49
CA GLN A 39 -10.94 11.54 18.07
C GLN A 39 -9.66 10.85 17.62
N GLU A 40 -9.77 9.56 17.35
CA GLU A 40 -8.76 8.77 16.67
C GLU A 40 -8.48 9.51 15.37
N ASN A 41 -7.50 10.40 15.41
CA ASN A 41 -6.81 10.86 14.24
C ASN A 41 -5.90 9.70 13.81
N VAL A 42 -6.53 8.56 13.52
CA VAL A 42 -5.94 7.49 12.71
C VAL A 42 -5.92 8.11 11.32
N SER A 43 -4.84 8.84 11.05
CA SER A 43 -4.41 9.10 9.69
C SER A 43 -4.19 7.72 9.07
N SER A 44 -5.24 7.19 8.44
CA SER A 44 -5.12 6.01 7.61
C SER A 44 -4.25 6.43 6.44
N THR A 45 -2.94 6.19 6.54
CA THR A 45 -2.07 6.15 5.37
C THR A 45 -2.50 4.93 4.57
N ILE A 46 -3.55 5.13 3.76
CA ILE A 46 -3.89 4.28 2.61
C ILE A 46 -2.61 4.24 1.76
N GLY A 47 -2.23 3.07 1.24
CA GLY A 47 -1.11 2.98 0.30
C GLY A 47 -1.22 4.02 -0.82
N VAL A 48 -0.09 4.34 -1.47
CA VAL A 48 -0.04 5.39 -2.48
C VAL A 48 -1.22 5.23 -3.47
N PRO A 49 -2.07 6.26 -3.65
CA PRO A 49 -3.22 6.14 -4.53
C PRO A 49 -2.78 6.07 -5.99
N VAL A 50 -3.51 5.29 -6.79
CA VAL A 50 -3.41 5.35 -8.25
C VAL A 50 -3.86 6.74 -8.70
N ALA A 51 -3.02 7.46 -9.45
CA ALA A 51 -3.35 8.80 -9.91
C ALA A 51 -4.59 8.76 -10.81
N THR A 52 -5.42 9.80 -10.76
CA THR A 52 -6.67 9.87 -11.54
C THR A 52 -6.46 9.66 -13.03
N ASN A 53 -5.33 10.15 -13.58
CA ASN A 53 -4.95 9.96 -14.99
C ASN A 53 -4.73 8.50 -15.38
N PHE A 54 -4.41 7.63 -14.41
CA PHE A 54 -4.14 6.21 -14.64
C PHE A 54 -5.28 5.29 -14.19
N GLN A 55 -6.26 5.80 -13.44
CA GLN A 55 -7.22 4.96 -12.72
C GLN A 55 -8.03 4.06 -13.67
N SER A 56 -8.63 4.61 -14.72
CA SER A 56 -9.41 3.81 -15.68
C SER A 56 -8.56 2.75 -16.35
N PHE A 57 -7.32 3.09 -16.75
CA PHE A 57 -6.39 2.15 -17.37
C PHE A 57 -6.00 1.03 -16.41
N TYR A 58 -5.64 1.37 -15.17
CA TYR A 58 -5.30 0.41 -14.13
C TYR A 58 -6.45 -0.58 -13.89
N GLU A 59 -7.68 -0.10 -13.75
CA GLU A 59 -8.86 -0.95 -13.50
C GLU A 59 -9.20 -1.84 -14.72
N GLU A 60 -9.18 -1.28 -15.92
CA GLU A 60 -9.49 -2.00 -17.16
C GLU A 60 -8.47 -3.11 -17.47
N TYR A 61 -7.20 -2.89 -17.19
CA TYR A 61 -6.11 -3.80 -17.54
C TYR A 61 -5.69 -4.75 -16.40
N GLY A 62 -6.56 -4.96 -15.41
CA GLY A 62 -6.42 -6.04 -14.41
C GLY A 62 -5.92 -5.60 -13.03
N GLY A 63 -5.76 -4.30 -12.81
CA GLY A 63 -5.54 -3.67 -11.51
C GLY A 63 -4.47 -4.35 -10.67
N LEU A 64 -4.79 -4.66 -9.42
CA LEU A 64 -3.84 -5.20 -8.45
C LEU A 64 -3.17 -6.50 -8.93
N ARG A 65 -3.87 -7.32 -9.71
CA ARG A 65 -3.35 -8.60 -10.22
C ARG A 65 -2.21 -8.40 -11.22
N VAL A 66 -2.31 -7.36 -12.05
CA VAL A 66 -1.36 -7.08 -13.14
C VAL A 66 -0.32 -6.04 -12.74
N PHE A 67 -0.74 -4.95 -12.12
CA PHE A 67 0.10 -3.80 -11.80
C PHE A 67 0.68 -3.87 -10.38
N GLY A 68 -0.09 -4.45 -9.45
CA GLY A 68 0.22 -4.36 -8.01
C GLY A 68 -0.06 -2.96 -7.45
N ASN A 69 0.39 -2.70 -6.23
CA ASN A 69 0.19 -1.40 -5.59
C ASN A 69 1.02 -0.30 -6.28
N ALA A 70 0.57 0.95 -6.23
CA ALA A 70 1.41 2.08 -6.60
C ALA A 70 2.55 2.23 -5.56
N LEU A 71 3.74 2.54 -6.05
CA LEU A 71 4.95 2.64 -5.23
C LEU A 71 5.27 4.09 -4.83
N ALA A 72 4.88 5.05 -5.66
CA ALA A 72 5.20 6.46 -5.49
C ALA A 72 4.09 7.36 -6.04
N GLU A 73 3.98 8.57 -5.49
CA GLU A 73 3.11 9.60 -6.06
C GLU A 73 3.51 9.88 -7.52
N PRO A 74 2.54 10.25 -8.38
CA PRO A 74 2.86 10.54 -9.77
C PRO A 74 3.75 11.80 -9.85
N PHE A 75 4.76 11.76 -10.71
CA PHE A 75 5.66 12.89 -10.92
C PHE A 75 5.88 13.14 -12.41
N THR A 76 6.23 14.37 -12.77
CA THR A 76 6.55 14.70 -14.16
C THR A 76 8.03 14.42 -14.42
N GLU A 77 8.32 13.51 -15.35
CA GLU A 77 9.68 13.23 -15.79
C GLU A 77 10.23 14.42 -16.59
N GLN A 78 11.40 14.94 -16.19
CA GLN A 78 11.93 16.20 -16.75
C GLN A 78 12.26 16.10 -18.25
N ASP A 79 12.81 14.96 -18.69
CA ASP A 79 13.26 14.78 -20.06
C ASP A 79 12.09 14.64 -21.05
N SER A 80 11.04 13.95 -20.64
CA SER A 80 9.89 13.64 -21.51
C SER A 80 8.69 14.56 -21.30
N GLY A 81 8.59 15.22 -20.15
CA GLY A 81 7.40 15.97 -19.74
C GLY A 81 6.19 15.07 -19.43
N ARG A 82 6.34 13.75 -19.45
CA ARG A 82 5.25 12.80 -19.15
C ARG A 82 5.03 12.72 -17.65
N LEU A 83 3.76 12.62 -17.25
CA LEU A 83 3.43 12.26 -15.88
C LEU A 83 3.66 10.76 -15.73
N VAL A 84 4.40 10.34 -14.70
CA VAL A 84 4.83 8.96 -14.50
C VAL A 84 4.33 8.49 -13.14
N GLN A 85 3.83 7.26 -13.08
CA GLN A 85 3.61 6.57 -11.81
C GLN A 85 4.16 5.14 -11.87
N TYR A 86 4.88 4.78 -10.80
CA TYR A 86 5.40 3.44 -10.61
C TYR A 86 4.42 2.58 -9.83
N PHE A 87 4.28 1.33 -10.27
CA PHE A 87 3.56 0.26 -9.59
C PHE A 87 4.55 -0.89 -9.32
N GLN A 88 4.17 -1.84 -8.46
CA GLN A 88 5.05 -2.98 -8.13
C GLN A 88 5.56 -3.71 -9.38
N ARG A 89 4.70 -3.89 -10.39
CA ARG A 89 5.00 -4.71 -11.57
C ARG A 89 5.23 -3.92 -12.86
N MET A 90 4.61 -2.76 -12.97
CA MET A 90 4.61 -1.95 -14.20
C MET A 90 4.91 -0.47 -13.89
N ARG A 91 5.27 0.30 -14.92
CA ARG A 91 5.33 1.77 -14.88
C ARG A 91 4.38 2.31 -15.92
N LEU A 92 3.51 3.23 -15.50
CA LEU A 92 2.62 3.95 -16.40
C LEU A 92 3.13 5.36 -16.65
N GLU A 93 2.96 5.81 -17.88
CA GLU A 93 3.28 7.16 -18.31
C GLU A 93 2.06 7.78 -18.97
N TYR A 94 1.78 9.03 -18.68
CA TYR A 94 0.69 9.78 -19.26
C TYR A 94 1.27 10.92 -20.09
N ASP A 95 0.99 10.87 -21.38
CA ASP A 95 1.25 11.96 -22.29
C ASP A 95 0.17 13.03 -22.06
N THR A 96 0.59 14.17 -21.52
CA THR A 96 -0.31 15.28 -21.18
C THR A 96 -0.82 16.03 -22.42
N THR A 97 -0.18 15.86 -23.57
CA THR A 97 -0.59 16.49 -24.83
C THR A 97 -1.57 15.62 -25.60
N LEU A 98 -1.33 14.31 -25.62
CA LEU A 98 -2.18 13.33 -26.31
C LEU A 98 -3.28 12.75 -25.42
N GLU A 99 -3.26 13.07 -24.12
CA GLU A 99 -4.15 12.54 -23.10
C GLU A 99 -4.19 10.99 -23.07
N HIS A 100 -3.03 10.37 -23.27
CA HIS A 100 -2.91 8.93 -23.50
C HIS A 100 -2.00 8.27 -22.46
N VAL A 101 -2.44 7.12 -21.93
CA VAL A 101 -1.64 6.27 -21.03
C VAL A 101 -0.80 5.30 -21.85
N ALA A 102 0.51 5.32 -21.64
CA ALA A 102 1.46 4.35 -22.16
C ALA A 102 2.04 3.50 -21.03
N ILE A 103 2.44 2.28 -21.38
CA ILE A 103 3.20 1.40 -20.48
C ILE A 103 4.67 1.54 -20.84
N PHE A 104 5.51 1.77 -19.85
CA PHE A 104 6.96 1.78 -20.08
C PHE A 104 7.46 0.34 -20.31
N PRO A 105 8.37 0.10 -21.28
CA PRO A 105 8.80 -1.24 -21.68
C PRO A 105 9.77 -1.86 -20.66
N LEU A 106 9.27 -2.17 -19.47
CA LEU A 106 10.09 -2.68 -18.37
C LEU A 106 10.65 -4.08 -18.63
N GLY A 107 9.98 -4.88 -19.46
CA GLY A 107 10.49 -6.19 -19.84
C GLY A 107 11.71 -6.09 -20.77
N GLU A 108 11.69 -5.19 -21.74
CA GLU A 108 12.89 -4.86 -22.54
C GLU A 108 14.01 -4.33 -21.66
N TRP A 109 13.69 -3.39 -20.76
CA TRP A 109 14.66 -2.87 -19.80
C TRP A 109 15.30 -4.03 -19.04
N ALA A 110 14.52 -4.87 -18.36
CA ALA A 110 15.02 -5.96 -17.52
C ALA A 110 15.81 -7.03 -18.30
N PHE A 111 15.37 -7.35 -19.52
CA PHE A 111 16.01 -8.38 -20.33
C PHE A 111 17.35 -7.89 -20.91
N TYR A 112 17.43 -6.62 -21.34
CA TYR A 112 18.61 -6.06 -21.99
C TYR A 112 19.53 -5.25 -21.06
N VAL A 113 19.30 -5.23 -19.74
CA VAL A 113 20.24 -4.59 -18.79
C VAL A 113 21.64 -5.22 -18.97
N PRO A 114 22.71 -4.41 -19.07
CA PRO A 114 24.08 -4.92 -19.16
C PRO A 114 24.42 -5.89 -18.02
N GLY A 115 24.83 -7.12 -18.36
CA GLY A 115 25.14 -8.19 -17.40
C GLY A 115 24.17 -9.38 -17.40
N ASN A 116 23.08 -9.33 -18.19
CA ASN A 116 22.25 -10.50 -18.43
C ASN A 116 22.79 -11.32 -19.62
N ASP A 117 23.56 -12.38 -19.34
CA ASP A 117 24.15 -13.27 -20.36
C ASP A 117 23.08 -14.03 -21.19
N GLN A 118 21.84 -14.12 -20.70
CA GLN A 118 20.74 -14.81 -21.39
C GLN A 118 20.27 -14.07 -22.66
N ALA A 119 20.42 -12.75 -22.71
CA ALA A 119 20.01 -11.94 -23.86
C ALA A 119 20.83 -12.26 -25.14
N GLN A 120 22.06 -12.75 -24.99
CA GLN A 120 22.92 -13.10 -26.13
C GLN A 120 22.59 -14.49 -26.73
N ILE A 121 21.91 -15.36 -25.97
CA ILE A 121 21.61 -16.75 -26.37
C ILE A 121 20.26 -16.85 -27.09
N ALA A 122 19.28 -16.01 -26.73
CA ALA A 122 17.88 -16.12 -27.17
C ALA A 122 17.60 -15.73 -28.64
N SER A 123 18.58 -15.21 -29.39
CA SER A 123 18.34 -14.52 -30.68
C SER A 123 18.18 -15.41 -31.92
N LYS A 124 18.14 -16.74 -31.78
CA LYS A 124 18.10 -17.67 -32.93
C LYS A 124 16.85 -18.53 -33.06
N GLU A 125 15.95 -18.49 -32.10
CA GLU A 125 14.77 -19.37 -32.07
C GLU A 125 13.47 -18.58 -32.07
N GLU A 126 12.38 -19.23 -32.49
CA GLU A 126 11.06 -18.60 -32.59
C GLU A 126 10.52 -18.27 -31.18
N LEU A 127 10.07 -17.02 -30.99
CA LEU A 127 9.53 -16.53 -29.72
C LEU A 127 8.04 -16.87 -29.65
N ILE A 128 7.73 -18.05 -29.10
CA ILE A 128 6.36 -18.53 -28.92
C ILE A 128 5.91 -18.38 -27.47
N VAL A 129 4.62 -18.11 -27.28
CA VAL A 129 3.94 -18.15 -25.97
C VAL A 129 3.06 -19.39 -25.96
N LYS A 130 3.20 -20.26 -24.97
CA LYS A 130 2.48 -21.54 -24.90
C LYS A 130 1.93 -21.81 -23.49
N ASP A 131 1.15 -22.88 -23.38
CA ASP A 131 0.65 -23.45 -22.13
C ASP A 131 0.03 -22.41 -21.17
N GLU A 132 0.44 -22.39 -19.90
CA GLU A 132 -0.15 -21.50 -18.90
C GLU A 132 0.14 -20.02 -19.19
N PHE A 133 1.32 -19.71 -19.74
CA PHE A 133 1.66 -18.34 -20.14
C PHE A 133 0.75 -17.86 -21.27
N LEU A 134 0.43 -18.71 -22.25
CA LEU A 134 -0.49 -18.35 -23.32
C LEU A 134 -1.90 -18.09 -22.78
N ALA A 135 -2.39 -18.96 -21.89
CA ALA A 135 -3.70 -18.80 -21.28
C ALA A 135 -3.79 -17.50 -20.47
N PHE A 136 -2.78 -17.19 -19.66
CA PHE A 136 -2.74 -15.96 -18.87
C PHE A 136 -2.59 -14.71 -19.74
N TYR A 137 -1.70 -14.76 -20.74
CA TYR A 137 -1.45 -13.67 -21.68
C TYR A 137 -2.74 -13.30 -22.41
N GLN A 138 -3.46 -14.28 -22.98
CA GLN A 138 -4.73 -14.04 -23.66
C GLN A 138 -5.83 -13.53 -22.73
N ALA A 139 -5.89 -14.04 -21.49
CA ALA A 139 -6.88 -13.60 -20.50
C ALA A 139 -6.62 -12.18 -19.96
N SER A 140 -5.38 -11.70 -20.05
CA SER A 140 -4.95 -10.41 -19.49
C SER A 140 -4.61 -9.40 -20.59
N GLN A 141 -5.45 -9.28 -21.62
CA GLN A 141 -5.31 -8.31 -22.73
C GLN A 141 -4.09 -8.51 -23.65
N GLY A 142 -3.30 -9.56 -23.46
CA GLY A 142 -2.25 -10.02 -24.37
C GLY A 142 -1.29 -8.91 -24.80
N ALA A 143 -1.12 -8.76 -26.11
CA ALA A 143 -0.15 -7.84 -26.70
C ALA A 143 -0.44 -6.36 -26.36
N SER A 144 -1.70 -6.00 -26.12
CA SER A 144 -2.06 -4.62 -25.76
C SER A 144 -1.49 -4.21 -24.40
N LEU A 145 -1.30 -5.17 -23.49
CA LEU A 145 -0.74 -4.93 -22.16
C LEU A 145 0.74 -5.29 -22.10
N PHE A 146 1.10 -6.51 -22.50
CA PHE A 146 2.46 -7.02 -22.31
C PHE A 146 3.40 -6.73 -23.49
N GLY A 147 2.84 -6.42 -24.67
CA GLY A 147 3.59 -6.39 -25.92
C GLY A 147 4.02 -7.78 -26.38
N PRO A 148 4.81 -7.88 -27.47
CA PRO A 148 5.28 -9.16 -28.00
C PRO A 148 6.24 -9.86 -27.02
N PRO A 149 6.36 -11.20 -27.08
CA PRO A 149 7.43 -11.90 -26.37
C PRO A 149 8.79 -11.43 -26.91
N ILE A 150 9.75 -11.23 -26.02
CA ILE A 150 11.14 -10.86 -26.35
C ILE A 150 12.14 -11.95 -25.95
N SER A 151 11.67 -12.98 -25.25
CA SER A 151 12.44 -14.18 -24.92
C SER A 151 11.61 -15.44 -25.10
N GLN A 152 12.29 -16.58 -25.13
CA GLN A 152 11.67 -17.87 -24.85
C GLN A 152 11.35 -17.99 -23.35
N GLU A 153 10.66 -19.07 -22.99
CA GLU A 153 10.63 -19.53 -21.61
C GLU A 153 12.04 -19.93 -21.18
N ILE A 154 12.53 -19.34 -20.10
CA ILE A 154 13.83 -19.62 -19.50
C ILE A 154 13.66 -19.96 -18.02
N ASP A 155 14.61 -20.72 -17.47
CA ASP A 155 14.69 -20.94 -16.02
C ASP A 155 15.61 -19.89 -15.40
N GLU A 156 15.06 -19.06 -14.52
CA GLU A 156 15.80 -18.08 -13.72
C GLU A 156 15.71 -18.50 -12.25
N GLY A 157 16.76 -19.18 -11.77
CA GLY A 157 16.86 -19.56 -10.37
C GLY A 157 15.78 -20.55 -9.91
N GLY A 158 15.38 -21.48 -10.78
CA GLY A 158 14.31 -22.45 -10.52
C GLY A 158 12.90 -21.92 -10.78
N THR A 159 12.76 -20.66 -11.19
CA THR A 159 11.49 -20.09 -11.65
C THR A 159 11.48 -20.08 -13.17
N ARG A 160 10.46 -20.71 -13.76
CA ARG A 160 10.22 -20.59 -15.20
C ARG A 160 9.65 -19.21 -15.49
N VAL A 161 10.31 -18.46 -16.37
CA VAL A 161 9.94 -17.08 -16.72
C VAL A 161 9.92 -16.87 -18.22
N GLN A 162 9.12 -15.91 -18.69
CA GLN A 162 9.19 -15.41 -20.06
C GLN A 162 9.09 -13.88 -20.07
N TYR A 163 9.99 -13.24 -20.80
CA TYR A 163 9.99 -11.79 -20.98
C TYR A 163 9.17 -11.40 -22.20
N PHE A 164 8.41 -10.32 -22.02
CA PHE A 164 7.66 -9.60 -23.02
C PHE A 164 8.19 -8.16 -23.06
N GLN A 165 7.77 -7.38 -24.05
CA GLN A 165 8.25 -5.99 -24.16
C GLN A 165 8.01 -5.18 -22.88
N ASN A 166 6.81 -5.27 -22.30
CA ASN A 166 6.42 -4.45 -21.14
C ASN A 166 6.62 -5.14 -19.80
N ALA A 167 6.81 -6.47 -19.77
CA ALA A 167 6.73 -7.23 -18.53
C ALA A 167 7.51 -8.54 -18.55
N ARG A 168 7.66 -9.15 -17.37
CA ARG A 168 8.06 -10.55 -17.19
C ARG A 168 6.89 -11.34 -16.65
N LEU A 169 6.60 -12.50 -17.22
CA LEU A 169 5.69 -13.48 -16.63
C LEU A 169 6.49 -14.56 -15.91
N GLU A 170 6.01 -14.96 -14.74
CA GLU A 170 6.64 -15.96 -13.87
C GLU A 170 5.65 -17.09 -13.61
N TRP A 171 6.15 -18.33 -13.64
CA TRP A 171 5.35 -19.51 -13.34
C TRP A 171 5.68 -20.03 -11.94
N HIS A 172 4.65 -20.15 -11.12
CA HIS A 172 4.68 -20.61 -9.74
C HIS A 172 3.82 -21.88 -9.63
N PRO A 173 4.40 -23.09 -9.66
CA PRO A 173 3.64 -24.34 -9.64
C PRO A 173 2.78 -24.52 -8.39
N ASP A 174 3.28 -24.01 -7.26
CA ASP A 174 2.69 -24.17 -5.94
C ASP A 174 1.48 -23.26 -5.72
N ALA A 175 1.24 -22.33 -6.65
CA ALA A 175 0.02 -21.54 -6.69
C ALA A 175 -1.22 -22.38 -7.15
N PRO A 176 -2.43 -22.08 -6.64
CA PRO A 176 -3.71 -22.54 -7.12
C PRO A 176 -3.88 -22.33 -8.61
N LEU A 177 -4.69 -23.21 -9.18
CA LEU A 177 -5.07 -23.16 -10.58
C LEU A 177 -5.66 -21.78 -10.91
N GLY A 178 -5.04 -21.11 -11.89
CA GLY A 178 -5.41 -19.74 -12.29
C GLY A 178 -4.53 -18.62 -11.75
N TYR A 179 -3.70 -18.87 -10.73
CA TYR A 179 -2.72 -17.90 -10.18
C TYR A 179 -1.26 -18.31 -10.37
N ARG A 180 -1.03 -19.46 -10.99
CA ARG A 180 0.30 -19.98 -11.33
C ARG A 180 1.09 -19.08 -12.25
N VAL A 181 0.45 -18.20 -13.00
CA VAL A 181 1.15 -17.20 -13.80
C VAL A 181 0.95 -15.84 -13.15
N GLN A 182 2.07 -15.19 -12.85
CA GLN A 182 2.12 -13.87 -12.22
C GLN A 182 2.97 -12.94 -13.05
N VAL A 183 2.70 -11.63 -12.96
CA VAL A 183 3.56 -10.61 -13.55
C VAL A 183 4.65 -10.28 -12.53
N GLY A 184 5.91 -10.35 -12.97
CA GLY A 184 7.08 -10.07 -12.16
C GLY A 184 7.18 -8.61 -11.70
N PRO A 185 7.83 -8.33 -10.57
CA PRO A 185 7.88 -7.01 -9.94
C PRO A 185 8.91 -6.06 -10.63
N LEU A 186 8.82 -5.90 -11.95
CA LEU A 186 9.79 -5.09 -12.70
C LEU A 186 9.67 -3.59 -12.40
N GLY A 187 8.48 -3.11 -12.04
CA GLY A 187 8.27 -1.72 -11.66
C GLY A 187 9.03 -1.35 -10.39
N GLU A 188 9.00 -2.24 -9.40
CA GLU A 188 9.79 -2.10 -8.16
C GLU A 188 11.29 -2.17 -8.44
N ALA A 189 11.73 -3.15 -9.25
CA ALA A 189 13.13 -3.30 -9.62
C ALA A 189 13.66 -2.03 -10.33
N HIS A 190 12.91 -1.52 -11.31
CA HIS A 190 13.29 -0.31 -12.04
C HIS A 190 13.25 0.93 -11.16
N TYR A 191 12.23 1.08 -10.31
CA TYR A 191 12.13 2.19 -9.37
C TYR A 191 13.36 2.26 -8.45
N ARG A 192 13.79 1.11 -7.90
CA ARG A 192 15.01 1.04 -7.08
C ARG A 192 16.28 1.39 -7.85
N GLN A 193 16.39 0.97 -9.11
CA GLN A 193 17.56 1.26 -9.93
C GLN A 193 17.64 2.74 -10.34
N VAL A 194 16.50 3.35 -10.69
CA VAL A 194 16.44 4.73 -11.19
C VAL A 194 16.32 5.77 -10.07
N GLY A 195 15.76 5.41 -8.90
CA GLY A 195 15.65 6.27 -7.71
C GLY A 195 16.98 6.80 -7.17
N ILE A 196 18.12 6.32 -7.69
CA ILE A 196 19.46 6.82 -7.39
C ILE A 196 19.76 8.18 -8.08
N PHE A 197 19.00 8.61 -9.10
CA PHE A 197 19.38 9.73 -9.98
C PHE A 197 18.76 11.11 -9.73
N ASP A 198 17.93 11.31 -8.69
CA ASP A 198 17.36 12.64 -8.39
C ASP A 198 18.01 13.30 -7.14
N ASP A 199 18.82 14.35 -7.38
CA ASP A 199 19.46 15.26 -6.41
C ASP A 199 20.35 14.62 -5.29
N PRO A 200 21.69 14.83 -5.32
CA PRO A 200 22.62 14.33 -4.28
C PRO A 200 22.28 14.77 -2.84
N GLY A 201 21.50 15.84 -2.65
CA GLY A 201 21.02 16.28 -1.35
C GLY A 201 19.75 15.58 -0.85
N ARG A 202 18.89 15.11 -1.78
CA ARG A 202 17.64 14.40 -1.48
C ARG A 202 17.89 12.93 -1.11
N ASN A 203 18.79 12.29 -1.84
CA ASN A 203 19.17 10.90 -1.58
C ASN A 203 20.11 10.73 -0.37
N ARG A 204 20.56 11.82 0.28
CA ARG A 204 21.33 11.70 1.52
C ARG A 204 20.39 11.29 2.65
N PRO A 205 20.55 10.07 3.21
CA PRO A 205 19.68 9.59 4.26
C PRO A 205 19.70 10.53 5.46
N LEU A 206 18.53 10.73 6.04
CA LEU A 206 18.35 11.41 7.31
C LEU A 206 18.31 10.36 8.42
N ASP A 207 19.10 10.58 9.46
CA ASP A 207 19.08 9.72 10.63
C ASP A 207 17.68 9.76 11.28
N SER A 208 17.12 8.59 11.60
CA SER A 208 15.80 8.46 12.21
C SER A 208 15.66 9.25 13.52
N ALA A 209 16.75 9.52 14.26
CA ALA A 209 16.73 10.39 15.45
C ALA A 209 16.38 11.85 15.14
N ALA A 210 16.67 12.32 13.93
CA ALA A 210 16.37 13.67 13.47
C ALA A 210 14.96 13.80 12.88
N VAL A 211 14.25 12.69 12.72
CA VAL A 211 12.90 12.64 12.13
C VAL A 211 11.84 12.69 13.22
N ARG A 212 10.74 13.37 12.94
CA ARG A 212 9.55 13.44 13.81
C ARG A 212 8.32 12.83 13.16
N GLU A 213 8.29 12.85 11.83
CA GLU A 213 7.24 12.29 11.00
C GLU A 213 7.88 11.71 9.74
N ALA A 214 7.41 10.54 9.32
CA ALA A 214 7.88 9.81 8.16
C ALA A 214 6.69 9.21 7.40
N MET A 215 6.78 9.24 6.08
CA MET A 215 5.95 8.43 5.23
C MET A 215 6.47 6.99 5.26
N VAL A 216 5.58 6.06 5.58
CA VAL A 216 5.88 4.63 5.61
C VAL A 216 5.07 3.98 4.49
N SER A 217 5.77 3.26 3.62
CA SER A 217 5.15 2.43 2.58
C SER A 217 5.43 0.97 2.89
N ALA A 218 4.42 0.12 2.71
CA ALA A 218 4.50 -1.30 3.05
C ALA A 218 4.00 -2.15 1.87
N ASN A 219 4.91 -2.91 1.28
CA ASN A 219 4.67 -3.71 0.08
C ASN A 219 4.86 -5.19 0.38
N LEU A 220 3.96 -6.02 -0.13
CA LEU A 220 4.03 -7.46 0.02
C LEU A 220 4.66 -8.09 -1.21
N ARG A 221 5.45 -9.15 -1.01
CA ARG A 221 6.06 -9.95 -2.07
C ARG A 221 5.00 -10.49 -3.03
N ALA A 222 3.93 -11.06 -2.48
CA ALA A 222 2.81 -11.56 -3.25
C ALA A 222 1.49 -11.05 -2.65
N PRO A 223 0.56 -10.48 -3.44
CA PRO A 223 -0.75 -10.05 -2.92
C PRO A 223 -1.64 -11.23 -2.48
N ILE A 224 -1.28 -12.46 -2.86
CA ILE A 224 -1.92 -13.73 -2.49
C ILE A 224 -0.81 -14.69 -2.08
N LEU A 225 -1.00 -15.38 -0.96
CA LEU A 225 -0.09 -16.42 -0.46
C LEU A 225 -0.70 -17.80 -0.54
N PHE A 226 0.14 -18.76 -0.92
CA PHE A 226 -0.16 -20.18 -0.99
C PHE A 226 0.41 -20.94 0.22
N ALA A 227 -0.06 -22.17 0.45
CA ALA A 227 0.03 -22.86 1.74
C ALA A 227 1.46 -23.09 2.29
N ASP A 228 2.47 -23.04 1.43
CA ASP A 228 3.89 -23.23 1.72
C ASP A 228 4.75 -21.99 1.46
N GLU A 229 4.16 -20.90 0.99
CA GLU A 229 4.87 -19.66 0.72
C GLU A 229 5.05 -18.81 1.98
N GLN A 230 6.29 -18.40 2.22
CA GLN A 230 6.61 -17.34 3.19
C GLN A 230 6.36 -15.98 2.53
N GLN A 231 5.49 -15.18 3.13
CA GLN A 231 5.31 -13.80 2.71
C GLN A 231 6.52 -12.98 3.12
N ALA A 232 7.01 -12.13 2.22
CA ALA A 232 7.93 -11.08 2.63
C ALA A 232 7.23 -9.72 2.58
N LEU A 233 7.53 -8.89 3.57
CA LEU A 233 7.15 -7.49 3.60
C LEU A 233 8.38 -6.65 3.30
N PHE A 234 8.24 -5.72 2.36
CA PHE A 234 9.19 -4.68 2.06
C PHE A 234 8.63 -3.37 2.60
N VAL A 235 9.45 -2.63 3.34
CA VAL A 235 9.06 -1.37 3.98
C VAL A 235 10.02 -0.28 3.56
N ASP A 236 9.46 0.83 3.10
CA ASP A 236 10.19 2.04 2.75
C ASP A 236 9.81 3.14 3.74
N VAL A 237 10.81 3.81 4.32
CA VAL A 237 10.62 4.91 5.27
C VAL A 237 11.32 6.16 4.73
N GLN A 238 10.53 7.20 4.48
CA GLN A 238 10.97 8.45 3.87
C GLN A 238 10.40 9.66 4.61
N THR A 239 10.97 10.86 4.43
CA THR A 239 10.33 12.08 4.94
C THR A 239 8.97 12.30 4.27
N PRO A 240 8.02 13.02 4.91
CA PRO A 240 6.64 13.16 4.41
C PRO A 240 6.52 13.74 3.00
N GLU A 241 7.51 14.51 2.54
CA GLU A 241 7.53 15.03 1.17
C GLU A 241 7.98 13.99 0.12
N GLY A 242 8.17 12.72 0.49
CA GLY A 242 8.59 11.61 -0.37
C GLY A 242 10.01 11.75 -0.93
N LYS A 243 10.82 12.63 -0.34
CA LYS A 243 12.05 13.15 -0.95
C LYS A 243 13.34 12.62 -0.35
N ARG A 244 13.34 12.07 0.87
CA ARG A 244 14.58 11.69 1.56
C ARG A 244 14.44 10.36 2.31
N PRO A 245 15.34 9.39 2.09
CA PRO A 245 15.44 8.18 2.89
C PRO A 245 15.62 8.47 4.38
N VAL A 246 14.99 7.66 5.23
CA VAL A 246 15.24 7.66 6.68
C VAL A 246 16.03 6.41 7.05
N ILE A 247 17.30 6.56 7.42
CA ILE A 247 18.19 5.46 7.85
C ILE A 247 18.01 5.17 9.34
N GLY A 248 18.12 3.90 9.72
CA GLY A 248 18.13 3.47 11.11
C GLY A 248 16.77 3.60 11.80
N ALA A 249 15.67 3.67 11.05
CA ALA A 249 14.33 3.63 11.62
C ALA A 249 14.01 2.19 12.05
N GLY A 250 13.54 2.05 13.28
CA GLY A 250 13.09 0.76 13.80
C GLY A 250 11.71 0.42 13.25
N VAL A 251 11.54 -0.76 12.67
CA VAL A 251 10.27 -1.17 12.04
C VAL A 251 9.67 -2.38 12.73
N GLU A 252 8.45 -2.20 13.24
CA GLU A 252 7.63 -3.25 13.84
C GLU A 252 6.38 -3.48 13.00
N VAL A 253 6.02 -4.75 12.83
CA VAL A 253 4.92 -5.18 11.98
C VAL A 253 3.97 -6.00 12.84
N ALA A 254 2.75 -5.49 13.03
CA ALA A 254 1.66 -6.21 13.67
C ALA A 254 0.79 -6.90 12.61
N LEU A 255 0.64 -8.21 12.72
CA LEU A 255 -0.14 -9.08 11.86
C LEU A 255 -1.38 -9.55 12.62
N THR A 256 -2.57 -9.19 12.15
CA THR A 256 -3.83 -9.60 12.79
C THR A 256 -4.60 -10.55 11.89
N TYR A 257 -4.80 -11.78 12.37
CA TYR A 257 -5.54 -12.86 11.73
C TYR A 257 -6.02 -13.85 12.81
N ASN A 258 -7.08 -14.62 12.54
CA ASN A 258 -7.68 -15.53 13.54
C ASN A 258 -8.08 -14.88 14.88
N GLY A 259 -8.29 -13.56 14.91
CA GLY A 259 -8.53 -12.80 16.14
C GLY A 259 -7.30 -12.66 17.05
N VAL A 260 -6.11 -13.07 16.58
CA VAL A 260 -4.82 -12.94 17.26
C VAL A 260 -4.00 -11.87 16.54
N THR A 261 -3.18 -11.14 17.30
CA THR A 261 -2.18 -10.22 16.76
C THR A 261 -0.78 -10.72 17.10
N GLU A 262 0.04 -10.97 16.09
CA GLU A 262 1.45 -11.30 16.23
C GLU A 262 2.30 -10.11 15.80
N THR A 263 3.44 -9.90 16.45
CA THR A 263 4.37 -8.81 16.10
C THR A 263 5.69 -9.38 15.65
N VAL A 264 6.18 -8.92 14.50
CA VAL A 264 7.53 -9.19 14.01
C VAL A 264 8.31 -7.89 13.90
N ARG A 265 9.56 -7.90 14.34
CA ARG A 265 10.48 -6.78 14.16
C ARG A 265 11.38 -7.02 12.96
N LEU A 266 11.37 -6.09 12.03
CA LEU A 266 12.28 -6.10 10.89
C LEU A 266 13.64 -5.52 11.29
N PRO A 267 14.70 -5.77 10.49
CA PRO A 267 15.93 -4.99 10.60
C PRO A 267 15.64 -3.49 10.53
N ASP A 268 16.48 -2.67 11.16
CA ASP A 268 16.36 -1.22 11.02
C ASP A 268 16.64 -0.81 9.56
N THR A 269 16.04 0.29 9.12
CA THR A 269 16.16 0.73 7.71
C THR A 269 17.60 1.02 7.28
N ASP A 270 17.94 0.65 6.07
CA ASP A 270 19.26 0.88 5.47
C ASP A 270 19.46 2.33 5.00
N GLY A 271 20.60 2.60 4.36
CA GLY A 271 20.92 3.94 3.83
C GLY A 271 20.01 4.43 2.70
N ALA A 272 19.20 3.55 2.12
CA ALA A 272 18.15 3.90 1.15
C ALA A 272 16.77 4.00 1.82
N GLY A 273 16.69 3.81 3.15
CA GLY A 273 15.44 3.89 3.90
C GLY A 273 14.60 2.63 3.79
N HIS A 274 15.19 1.52 3.33
CA HIS A 274 14.49 0.27 3.09
C HIS A 274 14.73 -0.72 4.22
N THR A 275 13.73 -1.55 4.51
CA THR A 275 13.90 -2.78 5.28
C THR A 275 12.95 -3.84 4.77
N GLN A 276 13.23 -5.10 5.06
CA GLN A 276 12.40 -6.21 4.66
C GLN A 276 12.48 -7.37 5.65
N GLY A 277 11.47 -8.22 5.64
CA GLY A 277 11.54 -9.51 6.34
C GLY A 277 10.36 -10.40 6.07
N GLU A 278 10.50 -11.65 6.48
CA GLU A 278 9.46 -12.66 6.36
C GLU A 278 8.38 -12.45 7.41
N LEU A 279 7.12 -12.61 7.00
CA LEU A 279 5.98 -12.56 7.91
C LEU A 279 5.69 -13.98 8.39
N PRO A 280 5.75 -14.24 9.71
CA PRO A 280 5.56 -15.57 10.27
C PRO A 280 4.08 -15.95 10.30
N LEU A 281 3.47 -16.20 9.14
CA LEU A 281 2.07 -16.60 9.05
C LEU A 281 1.92 -18.05 9.51
N ARG A 282 1.09 -18.28 10.53
CA ARG A 282 0.85 -19.62 11.09
C ARG A 282 -0.62 -19.94 11.08
N ASP A 283 -1.00 -21.08 10.53
CA ASP A 283 -2.37 -21.60 10.62
C ASP A 283 -3.47 -20.60 10.19
N VAL A 284 -3.16 -19.72 9.23
CA VAL A 284 -4.16 -18.86 8.59
C VAL A 284 -5.16 -19.79 7.88
N GLU A 285 -6.42 -19.40 7.68
CA GLU A 285 -7.40 -20.15 6.87
C GLU A 285 -7.45 -19.64 5.42
N PRO A 286 -7.85 -20.44 4.41
CA PRO A 286 -7.94 -19.93 3.04
C PRO A 286 -9.11 -18.94 2.93
N GLY A 287 -8.92 -17.89 2.15
CA GLY A 287 -9.83 -16.74 2.01
C GLY A 287 -9.74 -15.75 3.18
N GLN A 288 -9.01 -16.07 4.25
CA GLN A 288 -8.91 -15.20 5.42
C GLN A 288 -8.13 -13.93 5.11
N LYS A 289 -8.61 -12.80 5.64
CA LYS A 289 -7.91 -11.52 5.53
C LYS A 289 -6.89 -11.40 6.65
N VAL A 290 -5.64 -11.16 6.28
CA VAL A 290 -4.56 -10.79 7.21
C VAL A 290 -4.39 -9.28 7.14
N GLN A 291 -4.53 -8.62 8.29
CA GLN A 291 -4.29 -7.19 8.43
C GLN A 291 -2.85 -6.97 8.88
N ILE A 292 -2.19 -5.97 8.32
CA ILE A 292 -0.80 -5.61 8.59
C ILE A 292 -0.77 -4.16 9.01
N ILE A 293 -0.19 -3.88 10.18
CA ILE A 293 0.13 -2.53 10.61
C ILE A 293 1.64 -2.44 10.77
N VAL A 294 2.27 -1.58 9.98
CA VAL A 294 3.71 -1.32 10.04
C VAL A 294 3.91 -0.02 10.79
N THR A 295 4.72 -0.06 11.85
CA THR A 295 5.08 1.09 12.67
C THR A 295 6.57 1.35 12.50
N ALA A 296 6.93 2.52 11.96
CA ALA A 296 8.29 3.01 11.96
C ALA A 296 8.53 3.90 13.18
N SER A 297 9.69 3.73 13.81
CA SER A 297 10.07 4.42 15.05
C SER A 297 11.47 5.01 14.97
N ALA A 298 11.66 6.17 15.62
CA ALA A 298 12.96 6.74 15.89
C ALA A 298 13.66 5.98 17.05
N PRO A 299 14.97 6.18 17.26
CA PRO A 299 15.69 5.58 18.38
C PRO A 299 15.04 5.98 19.70
N GLY A 300 14.79 4.99 20.56
CA GLY A 300 14.02 5.18 21.80
C GLY A 300 12.52 4.89 21.69
N GLY A 301 12.04 4.46 20.52
CA GLY A 301 10.69 3.89 20.34
C GLY A 301 9.59 4.90 20.03
N ALA A 302 9.93 6.17 19.77
CA ALA A 302 8.95 7.16 19.34
C ALA A 302 8.47 6.86 17.91
N THR A 303 7.17 6.62 17.74
CA THR A 303 6.57 6.41 16.41
C THR A 303 6.75 7.65 15.53
N ILE A 304 7.30 7.45 14.35
CA ILE A 304 7.45 8.50 13.33
C ILE A 304 6.53 8.28 12.13
N GLY A 305 6.00 7.07 11.93
CA GLY A 305 5.05 6.82 10.85
C GLY A 305 4.39 5.46 10.95
N ILE A 306 3.22 5.33 10.33
CA ILE A 306 2.44 4.10 10.31
C ILE A 306 1.95 3.86 8.87
N ALA A 307 2.03 2.61 8.42
CA ALA A 307 1.37 2.13 7.21
C ALA A 307 0.43 0.98 7.54
N THR A 308 -0.72 0.92 6.88
CA THR A 308 -1.62 -0.23 6.97
C THR A 308 -1.67 -0.93 5.62
N GLN A 309 -1.57 -2.26 5.64
CA GLN A 309 -1.72 -3.09 4.47
C GLN A 309 -2.58 -4.31 4.81
N SER A 310 -3.14 -4.95 3.79
CA SER A 310 -3.79 -6.24 3.99
C SER A 310 -3.68 -7.13 2.78
N PHE A 311 -3.71 -8.43 3.02
CA PHE A 311 -3.82 -9.43 1.95
C PHE A 311 -4.81 -10.51 2.37
N ARG A 312 -5.16 -11.37 1.42
CA ARG A 312 -5.90 -12.59 1.69
C ARG A 312 -5.07 -13.79 1.32
N THR A 313 -5.07 -14.78 2.19
CA THR A 313 -4.59 -16.12 1.87
C THR A 313 -5.59 -16.79 0.96
N TRP A 314 -5.14 -17.59 0.00
CA TRP A 314 -6.02 -18.43 -0.82
C TRP A 314 -5.23 -19.69 -1.19
N TRP A 315 -5.59 -20.85 -0.63
CA TRP A 315 -5.20 -22.16 -1.15
C TRP A 315 -6.43 -22.93 -1.58
#